data_AF-A0A2M7JRK1-F1
#
_entry.id   AF-A0A2M7JRK1-F1
#
_cell.length_a   1.000
_cell.length_b   1.000
_cell.length_c   1.000
_cell.angle_alpha   90.00
_cell.angle_beta   90.00
_cell.angle_gamma   90.00
#
_symmetry.space_group_name_H-M   'P 1'
#
loop_
_entity.id
_entity.type
_entity.pdbx_description
1 polymer ?
#
loop_
_entity_poly.entity_id
_entity_poly.type
_entity_poly.pdbx_seq_one_letter_code
_entity_poly.pdbx_strand_id
1 'polypeptide(L)'
;PIRNELEILMAEEGLDFLTLVDRLGTVVFRFHNPPASGDNLLNDPFIKSALEKKEISGTQVLSGDELSKEGRSLTQKAAIQSIPVPKEKPIRKIEETSGMVLKSAHPILDFNGEILGVLTGGVLLNRNYEIVDRIKNIVFKDAKYKGKEIGTATIFLGDLRISTNVIDKEGNRAIGTRASREVYEHVLGKGLPWIQRAFVVDDWYITAYEPIRDVQDKIVGMLYVGMLESKYALMKEKLILLFFFFSMSGMLIALTVSFILSYMMLKKRV
;
A
#
# COMPACT_ATOMS: atom_id res chain seq x y z
N PRO A 1 -11.12 0.99 36.72
CA PRO A 1 -10.90 2.36 36.19
C PRO A 1 -10.04 2.36 34.93
N ILE A 2 -8.74 2.02 35.03
CA ILE A 2 -7.81 2.09 33.88
C ILE A 2 -8.16 1.14 32.73
N ARG A 3 -8.77 -0.02 33.04
CA ARG A 3 -9.20 -0.97 32.01
C ARG A 3 -10.24 -0.34 31.08
N ASN A 4 -11.31 0.20 31.63
CA ASN A 4 -12.38 0.82 30.85
C ASN A 4 -11.86 2.03 30.05
N GLU A 5 -10.94 2.79 30.64
CA GLU A 5 -10.31 3.94 29.96
C GLU A 5 -9.48 3.50 28.75
N LEU A 6 -8.70 2.43 28.88
CA LEU A 6 -7.92 1.87 27.77
C LEU A 6 -8.79 1.18 26.70
N GLU A 7 -9.94 0.60 27.08
CA GLU A 7 -10.93 0.08 26.11
C GLU A 7 -11.56 1.23 25.30
N ILE A 8 -11.91 2.34 25.95
CA ILE A 8 -12.42 3.54 25.29
C ILE A 8 -11.36 4.13 24.36
N LEU A 9 -10.12 4.29 24.85
CA LEU A 9 -9.02 4.82 24.06
C LEU A 9 -8.70 3.96 22.84
N MET A 10 -8.73 2.62 22.99
CA MET A 10 -8.57 1.71 21.85
C MET A 10 -9.61 1.98 20.76
N ALA A 11 -10.87 2.21 21.14
CA ALA A 11 -11.94 2.50 20.19
C ALA A 11 -11.85 3.91 19.58
N GLU A 12 -11.53 4.94 20.38
CA GLU A 12 -11.42 6.33 19.93
C GLU A 12 -10.24 6.56 18.98
N GLU A 13 -9.10 5.92 19.26
CA GLU A 13 -7.89 6.00 18.41
C GLU A 13 -7.94 5.03 17.21
N GLY A 14 -9.02 4.25 17.07
CA GLY A 14 -9.22 3.33 15.95
C GLY A 14 -8.26 2.14 15.93
N LEU A 15 -7.79 1.70 17.09
CA LEU A 15 -6.93 0.53 17.22
C LEU A 15 -7.77 -0.76 17.10
N ASP A 16 -7.31 -1.70 16.26
CA ASP A 16 -7.96 -3.00 16.07
C ASP A 16 -7.64 -3.96 17.24
N PHE A 17 -6.53 -3.73 17.96
CA PHE A 17 -6.21 -4.41 19.20
C PHE A 17 -5.29 -3.56 20.10
N LEU A 18 -5.35 -3.83 21.39
CA LEU A 18 -4.47 -3.30 22.42
C LEU A 18 -4.20 -4.42 23.43
N THR A 19 -2.95 -4.55 23.86
CA THR A 19 -2.46 -5.65 24.68
C THR A 19 -1.43 -5.16 25.70
N LEU A 20 -1.64 -5.57 26.95
CA LEU A 20 -0.77 -5.30 28.08
C LEU A 20 0.09 -6.53 28.39
N VAL A 21 1.40 -6.31 28.47
CA VAL A 21 2.41 -7.35 28.71
C VAL A 21 3.21 -6.97 29.95
N ASP A 22 3.54 -7.95 30.80
CA ASP A 22 4.37 -7.72 31.99
C ASP A 22 5.87 -7.65 31.67
N ARG A 23 6.69 -7.44 32.71
CA ARG A 23 8.16 -7.37 32.63
C ARG A 23 8.80 -8.67 32.10
N LEU A 24 8.11 -9.80 32.18
CA LEU A 24 8.57 -11.12 31.73
C LEU A 24 8.09 -11.45 30.30
N GLY A 25 7.40 -10.51 29.65
CA GLY A 25 6.83 -10.71 28.33
C GLY A 25 5.54 -11.54 28.33
N THR A 26 4.93 -11.79 29.48
CA THR A 26 3.66 -12.53 29.60
C THR A 26 2.49 -11.58 29.40
N VAL A 27 1.51 -11.99 28.60
CA VAL A 27 0.31 -11.19 28.35
C VAL A 27 -0.55 -11.17 29.60
N VAL A 28 -0.69 -9.99 30.18
CA VAL A 28 -1.54 -9.72 31.35
C VAL A 28 -2.98 -9.55 30.89
N PHE A 29 -3.20 -8.84 29.78
CA PHE A 29 -4.53 -8.54 29.30
C PHE A 29 -4.56 -8.16 27.82
N ARG A 30 -5.57 -8.63 27.08
CA ARG A 30 -5.91 -8.16 25.73
C ARG A 30 -7.24 -7.44 25.79
N PHE A 31 -7.27 -6.18 25.38
CA PHE A 31 -8.48 -5.37 25.48
C PHE A 31 -9.56 -5.77 24.47
N HIS A 32 -9.14 -6.25 23.29
CA HIS A 32 -10.07 -6.72 22.25
C HIS A 32 -10.54 -8.17 22.45
N ASN A 33 -9.74 -9.00 23.15
CA ASN A 33 -10.10 -10.39 23.48
C ASN A 33 -9.70 -10.76 24.93
N PRO A 34 -10.41 -10.23 25.95
CA PRO A 34 -10.06 -10.39 27.37
C PRO A 34 -9.80 -11.82 27.87
N PRO A 35 -10.51 -12.86 27.40
CA PRO A 35 -10.26 -14.23 27.85
C PRO A 35 -8.87 -14.77 27.45
N ALA A 36 -8.22 -14.22 26.42
CA ALA A 36 -6.92 -14.69 25.94
C ALA A 36 -5.77 -13.98 26.68
N SER A 37 -5.16 -14.68 27.65
CA SER A 37 -4.04 -14.17 28.46
C SER A 37 -3.07 -15.29 28.86
N GLY A 38 -1.92 -14.92 29.42
CA GLY A 38 -0.94 -15.86 29.99
C GLY A 38 0.06 -16.45 29.00
N ASP A 39 -0.08 -16.21 27.69
CA ASP A 39 0.94 -16.56 26.71
C ASP A 39 2.09 -15.56 26.71
N ASN A 40 3.24 -15.98 26.18
CA ASN A 40 4.47 -15.19 26.21
C ASN A 40 4.81 -14.61 24.84
N LEU A 41 5.16 -13.32 24.79
CA LEU A 41 5.48 -12.55 23.60
C LEU A 41 6.94 -12.06 23.58
N LEU A 42 7.87 -12.67 24.32
CA LEU A 42 9.29 -12.26 24.31
C LEU A 42 9.97 -12.42 22.93
N ASN A 43 9.44 -13.32 22.10
CA ASN A 43 9.92 -13.49 20.72
C ASN A 43 9.40 -12.42 19.77
N ASP A 44 8.43 -11.60 20.19
CA ASP A 44 7.94 -10.49 19.40
C ASP A 44 8.94 -9.33 19.44
N PRO A 45 9.42 -8.85 18.28
CA PRO A 45 10.44 -7.80 18.23
C PRO A 45 9.97 -6.47 18.85
N PHE A 46 8.65 -6.18 18.81
CA PHE A 46 8.11 -4.97 19.41
C PHE A 46 8.17 -5.04 20.93
N ILE A 47 7.78 -6.18 21.50
CA ILE A 47 7.82 -6.40 22.95
C ILE A 47 9.25 -6.41 23.45
N LYS A 48 10.16 -7.11 22.76
CA LYS A 48 11.58 -7.15 23.11
C LYS A 48 12.21 -5.75 23.14
N SER A 49 11.99 -4.94 22.12
CA SER A 49 12.51 -3.57 22.07
C SER A 49 11.92 -2.68 23.16
N ALA A 50 10.61 -2.77 23.41
CA ALA A 50 9.97 -2.00 24.47
C ALA A 50 10.48 -2.40 25.87
N LEU A 51 10.71 -3.69 26.13
CA LEU A 51 11.37 -4.17 27.35
C LEU A 51 12.85 -3.72 27.48
N GLU A 52 13.45 -3.14 26.45
CA GLU A 52 14.75 -2.45 26.52
C GLU A 52 14.61 -0.93 26.73
N LYS A 53 13.44 -0.46 27.16
CA LYS A 53 13.08 0.96 27.31
C LYS A 53 13.09 1.75 25.99
N LYS A 54 12.90 1.06 24.84
CA LYS A 54 12.86 1.70 23.51
C LYS A 54 11.47 1.60 22.90
N GLU A 55 10.87 2.75 22.61
CA GLU A 55 9.64 2.83 21.82
C GLU A 55 9.91 2.34 20.39
N ILE A 56 8.95 1.60 19.83
CA ILE A 56 9.08 1.05 18.49
C ILE A 56 7.72 1.02 17.80
N SER A 57 7.72 1.41 16.52
CA SER A 57 6.54 1.43 15.67
C SER A 57 6.92 1.00 14.26
N GLY A 58 6.04 0.27 13.59
CA GLY A 58 6.32 -0.23 12.25
C GLY A 58 5.34 -1.30 11.81
N THR A 59 5.69 -1.98 10.72
CA THR A 59 4.88 -3.06 10.16
C THR A 59 5.27 -4.40 10.77
N GLN A 60 4.30 -5.27 11.02
CA GLN A 60 4.50 -6.68 11.35
C GLN A 60 3.50 -7.54 10.59
N VAL A 61 3.84 -8.79 10.31
CA VAL A 61 2.87 -9.79 9.87
C VAL A 61 2.57 -10.71 11.04
N LEU A 62 1.29 -10.80 11.40
CA LEU A 62 0.79 -11.73 12.41
C LEU A 62 0.16 -12.93 11.69
N SER A 63 0.48 -14.13 12.15
CA SER A 63 -0.17 -15.36 11.71
C SER A 63 -1.65 -15.41 12.12
N GLY A 64 -2.42 -16.30 11.49
CA GLY A 64 -3.81 -16.51 11.87
C GLY A 64 -3.99 -16.90 13.35
N ASP A 65 -3.06 -17.68 13.90
CA ASP A 65 -3.06 -18.08 15.30
C ASP A 65 -2.80 -16.89 16.23
N GLU A 66 -1.84 -16.03 15.91
CA GLU A 66 -1.56 -14.80 16.66
C GLU A 66 -2.75 -13.83 16.60
N LEU A 67 -3.34 -13.62 15.42
CA LEU A 67 -4.54 -12.79 15.26
C LEU A 67 -5.73 -13.35 16.04
N SER A 68 -5.88 -14.67 16.11
CA SER A 68 -6.98 -15.30 16.84
C SER A 68 -6.93 -15.02 18.35
N LYS A 69 -5.71 -14.85 18.89
CA LYS A 69 -5.50 -14.43 20.28
C LYS A 69 -5.89 -12.98 20.49
N GLU A 70 -5.60 -12.10 19.55
CA GLU A 70 -5.99 -10.68 19.61
C GLU A 70 -7.50 -10.48 19.40
N GLY A 71 -8.14 -11.28 18.53
CA GLY A 71 -9.59 -11.37 18.44
C GLY A 71 -10.12 -12.01 17.16
N ARG A 72 -11.26 -12.68 17.25
CA ARG A 72 -11.86 -13.44 16.13
C ARG A 72 -12.24 -12.57 14.92
N SER A 73 -12.67 -11.33 15.15
CA SER A 73 -13.00 -10.41 14.07
C SER A 73 -11.77 -10.06 13.21
N LEU A 74 -10.58 -10.06 13.80
CA LEU A 74 -9.32 -9.82 13.09
C LEU A 74 -8.97 -10.99 12.18
N THR A 75 -9.14 -12.23 12.65
CA THR A 75 -8.95 -13.43 11.82
C THR A 75 -9.91 -13.43 10.62
N GLN A 76 -11.18 -13.08 10.83
CA GLN A 76 -12.18 -13.00 9.74
C GLN A 76 -11.84 -11.91 8.72
N LYS A 77 -11.33 -10.77 9.18
CA LYS A 77 -10.89 -9.65 8.33
C LYS A 77 -9.61 -9.98 7.57
N ALA A 78 -8.70 -10.76 8.18
CA ALA A 78 -7.44 -11.19 7.58
C ALA A 78 -7.63 -12.29 6.52
N ALA A 79 -8.61 -13.19 6.70
CA ALA A 79 -8.90 -14.29 5.79
C ALA A 79 -9.27 -13.78 4.39
N ILE A 80 -8.42 -14.07 3.40
CA ILE A 80 -8.60 -13.66 2.01
C ILE A 80 -8.35 -14.87 1.10
N GLN A 81 -9.35 -15.19 0.27
CA GLN A 81 -9.21 -16.21 -0.76
C GLN A 81 -8.37 -15.68 -1.92
N SER A 82 -7.38 -16.47 -2.34
CA SER A 82 -6.57 -16.16 -3.51
C SER A 82 -7.38 -16.47 -4.77
N ILE A 83 -7.56 -15.47 -5.64
CA ILE A 83 -8.21 -15.68 -6.94
C ILE A 83 -7.18 -16.31 -7.89
N PRO A 84 -7.40 -17.52 -8.43
CA PRO A 84 -6.45 -18.16 -9.32
C PRO A 84 -6.33 -17.39 -10.63
N VAL A 85 -5.10 -17.06 -11.04
CA VAL A 85 -4.85 -16.52 -12.39
C VAL A 85 -4.68 -17.71 -13.36
N PRO A 86 -5.28 -17.69 -14.57
CA PRO A 86 -5.27 -18.83 -15.51
C PRO A 86 -3.90 -19.41 -15.91
N LYS A 87 -2.79 -18.77 -15.53
CA LYS A 87 -1.41 -19.16 -15.87
C LYS A 87 -0.52 -19.47 -14.66
N GLU A 88 -1.06 -19.59 -13.45
CA GLU A 88 -0.24 -19.82 -12.24
C GLU A 88 -0.15 -21.30 -11.83
N LYS A 89 1.00 -21.67 -11.24
CA LYS A 89 1.25 -23.02 -10.73
C LYS A 89 0.36 -23.33 -9.50
N PRO A 90 -0.15 -24.58 -9.37
CA PRO A 90 -1.19 -24.96 -8.39
C PRO A 90 -0.75 -25.06 -6.91
N ILE A 91 0.45 -24.60 -6.53
CA ILE A 91 1.05 -24.90 -5.21
C ILE A 91 0.80 -23.80 -4.16
N ARG A 92 0.28 -22.63 -4.55
CA ARG A 92 0.15 -21.49 -3.62
C ARG A 92 -1.10 -21.63 -2.74
N LYS A 93 -0.97 -21.25 -1.45
CA LYS A 93 -2.06 -21.23 -0.46
C LYS A 93 -3.33 -20.64 -1.09
N ILE A 94 -4.40 -21.43 -1.06
CA ILE A 94 -5.71 -21.07 -1.59
C ILE A 94 -6.35 -19.97 -0.74
N GLU A 95 -5.97 -19.91 0.54
CA GLU A 95 -6.43 -18.92 1.51
C GLU A 95 -5.23 -18.34 2.28
N GLU A 96 -5.17 -17.01 2.36
CA GLU A 96 -4.26 -16.31 3.25
C GLU A 96 -5.00 -15.96 4.54
N THR A 97 -4.45 -16.36 5.68
CA THR A 97 -5.02 -16.15 7.01
C THR A 97 -4.17 -15.20 7.86
N SER A 98 -2.98 -14.83 7.39
CA SER A 98 -2.09 -13.90 8.06
C SER A 98 -2.53 -12.46 7.79
N GLY A 99 -2.25 -11.58 8.74
CA GLY A 99 -2.58 -10.17 8.67
C GLY A 99 -1.33 -9.29 8.72
N MET A 100 -1.27 -8.29 7.87
CA MET A 100 -0.28 -7.22 8.02
C MET A 100 -0.85 -6.16 8.97
N VAL A 101 -0.09 -5.79 10.00
CA VAL A 101 -0.49 -4.80 10.99
C VAL A 101 0.50 -3.63 11.01
N LEU A 102 -0.02 -2.42 11.21
CA LEU A 102 0.77 -1.31 11.75
C LEU A 102 0.70 -1.42 13.26
N LYS A 103 1.84 -1.67 13.90
CA LYS A 103 1.94 -1.94 15.33
C LYS A 103 2.84 -0.92 16.00
N SER A 104 2.55 -0.62 17.26
CA SER A 104 3.44 0.10 18.16
C SER A 104 3.56 -0.62 19.50
N ALA A 105 4.70 -0.46 20.15
CA ALA A 105 4.91 -0.90 21.53
C ALA A 105 5.69 0.16 22.32
N HIS A 106 5.17 0.47 23.51
CA HIS A 106 5.72 1.46 24.43
C HIS A 106 5.99 0.83 25.80
N PRO A 107 7.16 1.10 26.41
CA PRO A 107 7.42 0.68 27.78
C PRO A 107 6.52 1.43 28.76
N ILE A 108 6.00 0.70 29.75
CA ILE A 108 5.36 1.28 30.93
C ILE A 108 6.45 1.35 32.00
N LEU A 109 6.75 2.55 32.49
CA LEU A 109 7.79 2.78 33.50
C LEU A 109 7.16 3.15 34.84
N ASP A 110 7.79 2.74 35.94
CA ASP A 110 7.47 3.28 37.27
C ASP A 110 8.17 4.63 37.52
N PHE A 111 7.90 5.22 38.69
CA PHE A 111 8.48 6.52 39.09
C PHE A 111 10.01 6.51 39.22
N ASN A 112 10.64 5.34 39.31
CA ASN A 112 12.09 5.20 39.35
C ASN A 112 12.69 4.97 37.95
N GLY A 113 11.85 4.95 36.91
CA GLY A 113 12.24 4.67 35.53
C GLY A 113 12.42 3.18 35.24
N GLU A 114 11.98 2.29 36.13
CA GLU A 114 12.06 0.84 35.92
C GLU A 114 10.85 0.32 35.14
N ILE A 115 11.08 -0.61 34.22
CA ILE A 115 10.04 -1.12 33.32
C ILE A 115 9.05 -1.94 34.13
N LEU A 116 7.78 -1.53 34.18
CA LEU A 116 6.63 -2.27 34.70
C LEU A 116 6.06 -3.28 33.71
N GLY A 117 6.19 -3.01 32.41
CA GLY A 117 5.63 -3.83 31.34
C GLY A 117 5.65 -3.10 30.01
N VAL A 118 4.85 -3.57 29.07
CA VAL A 118 4.72 -2.99 27.73
C VAL A 118 3.25 -2.86 27.38
N LEU A 119 2.88 -1.70 26.84
CA LEU A 119 1.61 -1.51 26.15
C LEU A 119 1.87 -1.61 24.65
N THR A 120 1.21 -2.55 23.97
CA THR A 120 1.29 -2.68 22.52
C THR A 120 -0.09 -2.63 21.90
N GLY A 121 -0.21 -2.00 20.73
CA GLY A 121 -1.45 -1.95 19.98
C GLY A 121 -1.18 -1.85 18.50
N GLY A 122 -2.22 -2.05 17.70
CA GLY A 122 -2.06 -1.96 16.26
C GLY A 122 -3.37 -1.96 15.48
N VAL A 123 -3.21 -1.69 14.18
CA VAL A 123 -4.29 -1.64 13.19
C VAL A 123 -4.01 -2.69 12.13
N LEU A 124 -5.00 -3.54 11.84
CA LEU A 124 -4.95 -4.53 10.78
C LEU A 124 -5.17 -3.84 9.42
N LEU A 125 -4.24 -4.04 8.50
CA LEU A 125 -4.29 -3.46 7.16
C LEU A 125 -5.14 -4.29 6.19
N ASN A 126 -5.36 -5.58 6.45
CA ASN A 126 -6.24 -6.42 5.64
C ASN A 126 -7.66 -5.81 5.61
N ARG A 127 -8.20 -5.61 4.42
CA ARG A 127 -9.50 -4.97 4.15
C ARG A 127 -9.68 -3.60 4.83
N ASN A 128 -8.60 -2.93 5.22
CA ASN A 128 -8.66 -1.56 5.71
C ASN A 128 -8.74 -0.63 4.49
N TYR A 129 -9.95 -0.37 4.01
CA TYR A 129 -10.16 0.42 2.80
C TYR A 129 -9.94 1.91 3.03
N GLU A 130 -10.12 2.37 4.26
CA GLU A 130 -9.91 3.75 4.65
C GLU A 130 -8.46 4.19 4.40
N ILE A 131 -7.46 3.37 4.76
CA ILE A 131 -6.05 3.74 4.58
C ILE A 131 -5.69 3.92 3.11
N VAL A 132 -6.14 3.04 2.21
CA VAL A 132 -5.84 3.13 0.78
C VAL A 132 -6.62 4.26 0.10
N ASP A 133 -7.85 4.53 0.55
CA ASP A 133 -8.63 5.67 0.09
C ASP A 133 -7.99 6.99 0.54
N ARG A 134 -7.49 7.05 1.79
CA ARG A 134 -6.75 8.21 2.30
C ARG A 134 -5.44 8.44 1.54
N ILE A 135 -4.67 7.39 1.26
CA ILE A 135 -3.47 7.48 0.41
C ILE A 135 -3.84 8.05 -0.96
N LYS A 136 -4.89 7.51 -1.60
CA LYS A 136 -5.39 8.03 -2.89
C LYS A 136 -5.73 9.52 -2.79
N ASN A 137 -6.47 9.93 -1.77
CA ASN A 137 -6.92 11.32 -1.62
C ASN A 137 -5.74 12.27 -1.39
N ILE A 138 -4.73 11.86 -0.61
CA ILE A 138 -3.53 12.67 -0.36
C ILE A 138 -2.68 12.79 -1.65
N VAL A 139 -2.41 11.68 -2.32
CA VAL A 139 -1.52 11.63 -3.50
C VAL A 139 -2.18 12.27 -4.72
N PHE A 140 -3.48 12.05 -4.91
CA PHE A 140 -4.19 12.44 -6.12
C PHE A 140 -5.21 13.57 -5.92
N LYS A 141 -5.39 14.10 -4.70
CA LYS A 141 -6.25 15.25 -4.36
C LYS A 141 -7.66 15.16 -4.97
N ASP A 142 -8.29 13.99 -4.83
CA ASP A 142 -9.61 13.68 -5.40
C ASP A 142 -9.74 13.96 -6.91
N ALA A 143 -8.63 13.86 -7.65
CA ALA A 143 -8.65 14.08 -9.09
C ALA A 143 -9.63 13.11 -9.76
N LYS A 144 -10.65 13.67 -10.41
CA LYS A 144 -11.62 12.95 -11.22
C LYS A 144 -11.38 13.26 -12.68
N TYR A 145 -11.49 12.24 -13.53
CA TYR A 145 -11.47 12.38 -14.98
C TYR A 145 -12.71 11.70 -15.55
N LYS A 146 -13.53 12.46 -16.28
CA LYS A 146 -14.82 11.99 -16.83
C LYS A 146 -15.72 11.30 -15.78
N GLY A 147 -15.76 11.84 -14.56
CA GLY A 147 -16.56 11.30 -13.46
C GLY A 147 -15.98 10.06 -12.75
N LYS A 148 -14.85 9.51 -13.22
CA LYS A 148 -14.14 8.41 -12.56
C LYS A 148 -12.97 8.93 -11.73
N GLU A 149 -12.74 8.34 -10.57
CA GLU A 149 -11.54 8.56 -9.78
C GLU A 149 -10.33 7.97 -10.53
N ILE A 150 -9.25 8.74 -10.65
CA ILE A 150 -8.11 8.33 -11.51
C ILE A 150 -6.98 7.66 -10.74
N GLY A 151 -6.93 7.89 -9.44
CA GLY A 151 -5.89 7.45 -8.54
C GLY A 151 -6.26 6.12 -7.92
N THR A 152 -5.29 5.22 -7.82
CA THR A 152 -5.45 3.93 -7.17
C THR A 152 -4.31 3.72 -6.18
N ALA A 153 -4.62 3.04 -5.09
CA ALA A 153 -3.68 2.67 -4.04
C ALA A 153 -3.99 1.25 -3.58
N THR A 154 -2.96 0.49 -3.22
CA THR A 154 -3.11 -0.90 -2.81
C THR A 154 -1.99 -1.30 -1.88
N ILE A 155 -2.32 -2.04 -0.83
CA ILE A 155 -1.37 -2.71 0.05
C ILE A 155 -1.42 -4.21 -0.26
N PHE A 156 -0.25 -4.79 -0.48
CA PHE A 156 -0.06 -6.21 -0.70
C PHE A 156 0.65 -6.85 0.49
N LEU A 157 0.22 -8.05 0.88
CA LEU A 157 0.97 -8.97 1.75
C LEU A 157 1.64 -10.01 0.84
N GLY A 158 2.98 -10.00 0.78
CA GLY A 158 3.69 -10.59 -0.35
C GLY A 158 3.17 -10.00 -1.67
N ASP A 159 2.74 -10.86 -2.60
CA ASP A 159 2.04 -10.46 -3.84
C ASP A 159 0.52 -10.47 -3.75
N LEU A 160 -0.07 -10.81 -2.60
CA LEU A 160 -1.52 -10.89 -2.45
C LEU A 160 -2.11 -9.52 -2.07
N ARG A 161 -3.12 -9.09 -2.81
CA ARG A 161 -3.81 -7.83 -2.56
C ARG A 161 -4.67 -7.91 -1.30
N ILE A 162 -4.26 -7.23 -0.23
CA ILE A 162 -4.96 -7.26 1.07
C ILE A 162 -5.82 -6.03 1.35
N SER A 163 -5.51 -4.87 0.77
CA SER A 163 -6.37 -3.68 0.80
C SER A 163 -6.20 -2.87 -0.48
N THR A 164 -7.28 -2.44 -1.11
CA THR A 164 -7.24 -1.76 -2.41
C THR A 164 -8.47 -0.91 -2.64
N ASN A 165 -8.35 0.11 -3.48
CA ASN A 165 -9.46 0.86 -4.06
C ASN A 165 -9.64 0.61 -5.56
N VAL A 166 -8.87 -0.34 -6.12
CA VAL A 166 -9.11 -0.84 -7.47
C VAL A 166 -10.39 -1.67 -7.44
N ILE A 167 -11.29 -1.38 -8.38
CA ILE A 167 -12.58 -2.03 -8.52
C ILE A 167 -12.50 -3.07 -9.65
N ASP A 168 -13.10 -4.24 -9.45
CA ASP A 168 -13.23 -5.29 -10.46
C ASP A 168 -14.44 -5.07 -11.38
N LYS A 169 -14.65 -5.99 -12.33
CA LYS A 169 -15.73 -5.87 -13.33
C LYS A 169 -17.11 -5.99 -12.71
N GLU A 170 -17.19 -6.65 -11.56
CA GLU A 170 -18.39 -6.90 -10.77
C GLU A 170 -18.70 -5.72 -9.82
N GLY A 171 -17.83 -4.70 -9.76
CA GLY A 171 -18.02 -3.51 -8.94
C GLY A 171 -17.48 -3.65 -7.51
N ASN A 172 -16.79 -4.74 -7.19
CA ASN A 172 -16.20 -4.99 -5.88
C ASN A 172 -14.73 -4.56 -5.84
N ARG A 173 -14.18 -4.35 -4.64
CA ARG A 173 -12.73 -4.13 -4.50
C ARG A 173 -12.00 -5.41 -4.89
N ALA A 174 -10.98 -5.29 -5.73
CA ALA A 174 -10.26 -6.41 -6.35
C ALA A 174 -9.32 -7.17 -5.40
N ILE A 175 -9.72 -7.38 -4.14
CA ILE A 175 -9.02 -8.11 -3.08
C ILE A 175 -8.76 -9.56 -3.51
N GLY A 176 -7.66 -10.16 -3.04
CA GLY A 176 -7.35 -11.57 -3.31
C GLY A 176 -6.73 -11.84 -4.69
N THR A 177 -6.67 -10.83 -5.56
CA THR A 177 -5.85 -10.86 -6.78
C THR A 177 -4.36 -10.70 -6.44
N ARG A 178 -3.49 -11.17 -7.34
CA ARG A 178 -2.03 -11.08 -7.16
C ARG A 178 -1.39 -10.09 -8.12
N ALA A 179 -0.26 -9.52 -7.68
CA ALA A 179 0.60 -8.76 -8.57
C ALA A 179 1.22 -9.64 -9.67
N SER A 180 1.67 -9.03 -10.75
CA SER A 180 2.35 -9.77 -11.82
C SER A 180 3.64 -10.39 -11.31
N ARG A 181 4.06 -11.50 -11.94
CA ARG A 181 5.32 -12.18 -11.62
C ARG A 181 6.53 -11.25 -11.69
N GLU A 182 6.55 -10.35 -12.68
CA GLU A 182 7.64 -9.40 -12.88
C GLU A 182 7.74 -8.40 -11.70
N VAL A 183 6.60 -7.87 -11.25
CA VAL A 183 6.55 -7.00 -10.07
C VAL A 183 6.96 -7.78 -8.81
N TYR A 184 6.49 -9.01 -8.64
CA TYR A 184 6.91 -9.87 -7.53
C TYR A 184 8.44 -10.05 -7.50
N GLU A 185 9.03 -10.48 -8.62
CA GLU A 185 10.47 -10.76 -8.69
C GLU A 185 11.31 -9.49 -8.46
N HIS A 186 10.86 -8.34 -8.96
CA HIS A 186 11.60 -7.09 -8.81
C HIS A 186 11.47 -6.48 -7.42
N VAL A 187 10.23 -6.36 -6.90
CA VAL A 187 9.96 -5.64 -5.66
C VAL A 187 10.21 -6.53 -4.45
N LEU A 188 9.65 -7.74 -4.43
CA LEU A 188 9.76 -8.64 -3.29
C LEU A 188 11.03 -9.50 -3.37
N GLY A 189 11.44 -9.87 -4.59
CA GLY A 189 12.65 -10.67 -4.81
C GLY A 189 13.94 -9.87 -4.70
N LYS A 190 14.03 -8.70 -5.35
CA LYS A 190 15.24 -7.85 -5.33
C LYS A 190 15.19 -6.70 -4.32
N GLY A 191 14.02 -6.39 -3.75
CA GLY A 191 13.87 -5.27 -2.83
C GLY A 191 13.97 -3.89 -3.47
N LEU A 192 13.72 -3.80 -4.78
CA LEU A 192 13.84 -2.55 -5.55
C LEU A 192 12.46 -1.99 -5.91
N PRO A 193 12.27 -0.66 -5.90
CA PRO A 193 11.04 -0.05 -6.40
C PRO A 193 10.81 -0.37 -7.88
N TRP A 194 9.55 -0.51 -8.27
CA TRP A 194 9.14 -0.71 -9.66
C TRP A 194 8.28 0.46 -10.13
N ILE A 195 8.74 1.22 -11.13
CA ILE A 195 7.98 2.34 -11.69
C ILE A 195 7.83 2.11 -13.20
N GLN A 196 6.70 1.54 -13.60
CA GLN A 196 6.38 1.32 -15.01
C GLN A 196 4.87 1.37 -15.26
N ARG A 197 4.52 1.30 -16.54
CA ARG A 197 3.15 1.01 -16.97
C ARG A 197 2.79 -0.42 -16.57
N ALA A 198 1.64 -0.63 -15.94
CA ALA A 198 1.13 -1.96 -15.62
C ALA A 198 -0.35 -2.09 -15.96
N PHE A 199 -0.75 -3.30 -16.37
CA PHE A 199 -2.15 -3.65 -16.57
C PHE A 199 -2.73 -4.10 -15.23
N VAL A 200 -3.65 -3.32 -14.67
CA VAL A 200 -4.20 -3.54 -13.34
C VAL A 200 -5.68 -3.81 -13.46
N VAL A 201 -6.04 -5.09 -13.29
CA VAL A 201 -7.40 -5.63 -13.42
C VAL A 201 -7.97 -5.50 -14.84
N ASP A 202 -8.37 -4.31 -15.26
CA ASP A 202 -9.05 -4.04 -16.54
C ASP A 202 -8.44 -2.90 -17.36
N ASP A 203 -7.63 -2.03 -16.75
CA ASP A 203 -7.09 -0.83 -17.39
C ASP A 203 -5.56 -0.71 -17.26
N TRP A 204 -4.96 0.12 -18.11
CA TRP A 204 -3.54 0.47 -18.04
C TRP A 204 -3.32 1.65 -17.11
N TYR A 205 -2.41 1.45 -16.15
CA TYR A 205 -2.01 2.46 -15.19
C TYR A 205 -0.52 2.77 -15.34
N ILE A 206 -0.14 4.01 -15.05
CA ILE A 206 1.23 4.36 -14.70
C ILE A 206 1.36 4.09 -13.22
N THR A 207 2.27 3.20 -12.84
CA THR A 207 2.29 2.59 -11.50
C THR A 207 3.65 2.71 -10.85
N ALA A 208 3.63 2.79 -9.52
CA ALA A 208 4.80 2.65 -8.68
C ALA A 208 4.51 1.60 -7.61
N TYR A 209 5.48 0.71 -7.38
CA TYR A 209 5.47 -0.27 -6.30
C TYR A 209 6.72 -0.10 -5.45
N GLU A 210 6.54 -0.11 -4.14
CA GLU A 210 7.62 0.02 -3.16
C GLU A 210 7.53 -1.10 -2.13
N PRO A 211 8.65 -1.77 -1.78
CA PRO A 211 8.63 -2.86 -0.81
C PRO A 211 8.28 -2.32 0.59
N ILE A 212 7.34 -3.00 1.27
CA ILE A 212 7.04 -2.77 2.67
C ILE A 212 7.91 -3.72 3.49
N ARG A 213 8.69 -3.15 4.40
CA ARG A 213 9.57 -3.88 5.31
C ARG A 213 8.99 -3.89 6.72
N ASP A 214 9.19 -5.00 7.43
CA ASP A 214 8.92 -5.07 8.86
C ASP A 214 10.07 -4.42 9.67
N VAL A 215 9.90 -4.36 11.00
CA VAL A 215 10.90 -3.80 11.92
C VAL A 215 12.21 -4.59 11.98
N GLN A 216 12.29 -5.75 11.36
CA GLN A 216 13.50 -6.58 11.22
C GLN A 216 14.11 -6.45 9.82
N ASP A 217 13.70 -5.43 9.03
CA ASP A 217 14.13 -5.14 7.66
C ASP A 217 13.73 -6.21 6.62
N LYS A 218 12.85 -7.16 6.99
CA LYS A 218 12.37 -8.18 6.06
C LYS A 218 11.26 -7.62 5.19
N ILE A 219 11.33 -7.87 3.88
CA ILE A 219 10.26 -7.51 2.95
C ILE A 219 9.05 -8.42 3.20
N VAL A 220 7.95 -7.83 3.64
CA VAL A 220 6.70 -8.53 3.98
C VAL A 220 5.59 -8.28 2.97
N GLY A 221 5.75 -7.30 2.10
CA GLY A 221 4.75 -6.94 1.10
C GLY A 221 5.18 -5.73 0.30
N MET A 222 4.23 -5.04 -0.29
CA MET A 222 4.50 -3.85 -1.09
C MET A 222 3.32 -2.89 -1.14
N LEU A 223 3.64 -1.60 -1.23
CA LEU A 223 2.69 -0.53 -1.47
C LEU A 223 2.66 -0.25 -2.97
N TYR A 224 1.46 -0.18 -3.52
CA TYR A 224 1.20 0.22 -4.89
C TYR A 224 0.44 1.54 -4.92
N VAL A 225 0.84 2.41 -5.84
CA VAL A 225 0.03 3.53 -6.30
C VAL A 225 0.01 3.56 -7.83
N GLY A 226 -1.10 3.98 -8.41
CA GLY A 226 -1.20 4.11 -9.85
C GLY A 226 -2.21 5.14 -10.31
N MET A 227 -1.98 5.69 -11.50
CA MET A 227 -2.91 6.59 -12.16
C MET A 227 -3.31 6.07 -13.54
N LEU A 228 -4.58 6.17 -13.89
CA LEU A 228 -5.12 5.84 -15.21
C LEU A 228 -4.33 6.53 -16.32
N GLU A 229 -3.76 5.74 -17.23
CA GLU A 229 -2.92 6.22 -18.33
C GLU A 229 -3.72 7.02 -19.37
N SER A 230 -4.99 6.64 -19.60
CA SER A 230 -5.87 7.24 -20.61
C SER A 230 -6.02 8.75 -20.47
N LYS A 231 -5.90 9.29 -19.25
CA LYS A 231 -5.85 10.74 -18.97
C LYS A 231 -4.69 11.43 -19.69
N TYR A 232 -3.53 10.79 -19.74
CA TYR A 232 -2.32 11.34 -20.38
C TYR A 232 -2.21 10.98 -21.85
N ALA A 233 -2.72 9.82 -22.27
CA ALA A 233 -2.67 9.39 -23.67
C ALA A 233 -3.30 10.43 -24.61
N LEU A 234 -4.49 10.94 -24.28
CA LEU A 234 -5.18 11.96 -25.07
C LEU A 234 -4.44 13.30 -25.07
N MET A 235 -3.83 13.68 -23.95
CA MET A 235 -3.03 14.90 -23.86
C MET A 235 -1.77 14.79 -24.72
N LYS A 236 -1.13 13.62 -24.71
CA LYS A 236 0.03 13.30 -25.55
C LYS A 236 -0.33 13.35 -27.03
N GLU A 237 -1.45 12.75 -27.44
CA GLU A 237 -1.92 12.80 -28.84
C GLU A 237 -2.15 14.25 -29.31
N LYS A 238 -2.82 15.07 -28.50
CA LYS A 238 -3.04 16.48 -28.81
C LYS A 238 -1.73 17.27 -28.93
N LEU A 239 -0.77 17.01 -28.03
CA LEU A 239 0.55 17.64 -28.09
C LEU A 239 1.35 17.21 -29.33
N ILE A 240 1.28 15.93 -29.71
CA ILE A 240 1.92 15.41 -30.94
C ILE A 240 1.31 16.08 -32.17
N LEU A 241 -0.01 16.19 -32.25
CA LEU A 241 -0.69 16.87 -33.36
C LEU A 241 -0.35 18.36 -33.43
N LEU A 242 -0.30 19.04 -32.28
CA LEU A 242 0.08 20.44 -32.21
C LEU A 242 1.54 20.65 -32.65
N PHE A 243 2.46 19.79 -32.20
CA PHE A 243 3.85 19.80 -32.63
C PHE A 243 3.96 19.57 -34.14
N PHE A 244 3.23 18.59 -34.68
CA PHE A 244 3.18 18.32 -36.11
C PHE A 244 2.67 19.53 -36.90
N PHE A 245 1.59 20.18 -36.42
CA PHE A 245 1.04 21.38 -37.05
C PHE A 245 2.04 22.55 -37.06
N PHE A 246 2.72 22.81 -35.94
CA PHE A 246 3.75 23.85 -35.87
C PHE A 246 4.96 23.52 -36.75
N SER A 247 5.42 22.27 -36.75
CA SER A 247 6.53 21.83 -37.60
C SER A 247 6.19 21.99 -39.09
N MET A 248 4.99 21.59 -39.50
CA MET A 248 4.52 21.72 -40.88
C MET A 248 4.38 23.19 -41.29
N SER A 249 3.78 24.01 -40.44
CA SER A 249 3.62 25.45 -40.69
C SER A 249 4.98 26.15 -40.81
N GLY A 250 5.92 25.85 -39.91
CA GLY A 250 7.28 26.38 -39.97
C GLY A 250 8.01 25.96 -41.25
N MET A 251 7.86 24.71 -41.68
CA MET A 251 8.41 24.23 -42.95
C MET A 251 7.81 24.97 -44.16
N LEU A 252 6.50 25.18 -44.18
CA LEU A 252 5.83 25.91 -45.26
C LEU A 252 6.29 27.38 -45.35
N ILE A 253 6.46 28.04 -44.20
CA ILE A 253 6.96 29.42 -44.11
C ILE A 253 8.41 29.48 -44.59
N ALA A 254 9.27 28.54 -44.18
CA ALA A 254 10.65 28.49 -44.62
C ALA A 254 10.76 28.28 -46.15
N LEU A 255 9.96 27.37 -46.71
CA LEU A 255 9.91 27.13 -48.15
C LEU A 255 9.41 28.34 -48.93
N THR A 256 8.37 29.03 -48.46
CA THR A 256 7.85 30.23 -49.12
C THR A 256 8.83 31.40 -49.06
N VAL A 257 9.48 31.65 -47.92
CA VAL A 257 10.53 32.66 -47.80
C VAL A 257 11.72 32.32 -48.71
N SER A 258 12.16 31.07 -48.73
CA SER A 258 13.23 30.60 -49.62
C SER A 258 12.88 30.80 -51.09
N PHE A 259 11.65 30.47 -51.49
CA PHE A 259 11.15 30.67 -52.85
C PHE A 259 11.13 32.15 -53.25
N ILE A 260 10.62 33.03 -52.38
CA ILE A 260 10.57 34.49 -52.62
C ILE A 260 11.99 35.05 -52.78
N LEU A 261 12.92 34.69 -51.90
CA LEU A 261 14.31 35.13 -51.97
C LEU A 261 14.99 34.66 -53.27
N SER A 262 14.80 33.39 -53.63
CA SER A 262 15.33 32.82 -54.87
C SER A 262 14.79 33.56 -56.10
N TYR A 263 13.48 33.82 -56.15
CA TYR A 263 12.83 34.56 -57.23
C TYR A 263 13.36 36.00 -57.33
N MET A 264 13.52 36.70 -56.19
CA MET A 264 14.10 38.05 -56.18
C MET A 264 15.54 38.10 -56.68
N MET A 265 16.36 37.10 -56.34
CA MET A 265 17.75 37.02 -56.82
C MET A 265 17.83 36.77 -58.34
N LEU A 266 16.97 35.91 -58.88
CA LEU A 266 16.89 35.65 -60.31
C LEU A 266 16.44 36.90 -61.08
N LYS A 267 15.43 37.63 -60.59
CA LYS A 267 14.95 38.86 -61.22
C LYS A 267 15.97 40.00 -61.21
N LYS A 268 16.88 40.05 -60.23
CA LYS A 268 17.98 41.04 -60.16
C LYS A 268 19.15 40.75 -61.11
N ARG A 269 19.22 39.54 -61.70
CA ARG A 269 20.29 39.12 -62.63
C ARG A 269 19.90 39.21 -64.11
N VAL A 270 18.67 39.61 -64.41
CA VAL A 270 18.15 39.93 -65.75
C VAL A 270 18.02 41.44 -65.86
#